data_AF-A0A7S1Z335-F1
#
_entry.id   AF-A0A7S1Z335-F1
#
_cell.length_a   1.000
_cell.length_b   1.000
_cell.length_c   1.000
_cell.angle_alpha   90.00
_cell.angle_beta   90.00
_cell.angle_gamma   90.00
#
_symmetry.space_group_name_H-M   'P 1'
#
loop_
_entity.id
_entity.type
_entity.pdbx_description
1 polymer ?
#
loop_
_entity_poly.entity_id
_entity_poly.type
_entity_poly.pdbx_seq_one_letter_code
_entity_poly.pdbx_strand_id
1 'polypeptide(L)'
;GVAATAGGTRVQDENDAAAARASREAEQLEIHKLSLGMLQHVVIHRVASVFLSPRNVPSLEQILKFVSDAACGAPDFVVRRACAQFFRGLIKWWGGGMTTGTTTVAAAAGPGELTTAVQSGFLRFVYDVFLPASAASMLDPSFEECDAMHARYLAEVGTIIAILKSLRGAEEFERE
;
A
#
# COMPACT_ATOMS: atom_id res chain seq x y z
N GLY A 1 5.91 -55.58 -27.98
CA GLY A 1 5.87 -54.13 -27.77
C GLY A 1 5.35 -53.86 -26.38
N VAL A 2 6.17 -53.26 -25.51
CA VAL A 2 5.77 -52.59 -24.25
C VAL A 2 6.90 -51.61 -23.92
N ALA A 3 6.80 -50.37 -24.38
CA ALA A 3 7.77 -49.30 -24.03
C ALA A 3 7.15 -47.88 -24.00
N ALA A 4 5.83 -47.74 -24.22
CA ALA A 4 5.18 -46.44 -24.41
C ALA A 4 4.49 -45.88 -23.15
N THR A 5 4.38 -46.64 -22.06
CA THR A 5 3.57 -46.24 -20.89
C THR A 5 4.32 -45.39 -19.87
N ALA A 6 5.64 -45.54 -19.72
CA ALA A 6 6.40 -44.80 -18.70
C ALA A 6 6.59 -43.30 -19.05
N GLY A 7 6.63 -42.95 -20.34
CA GLY A 7 6.73 -41.56 -20.78
C GLY A 7 5.43 -40.77 -20.63
N GLY A 8 4.27 -41.43 -20.78
CA GLY A 8 2.96 -40.81 -20.66
C GLY A 8 2.61 -40.42 -19.22
N THR A 9 2.95 -41.26 -18.24
CA THR A 9 2.63 -40.99 -16.83
C THR A 9 3.44 -39.83 -16.26
N ARG A 10 4.73 -39.71 -16.62
CA ARG A 10 5.59 -38.63 -16.12
C ARG A 10 5.17 -37.25 -16.65
N VAL A 11 4.78 -37.16 -17.92
CA VAL A 11 4.31 -35.90 -18.52
C VAL A 11 2.94 -35.51 -17.95
N GLN A 12 2.09 -36.50 -17.62
CA GLN A 12 0.82 -36.27 -16.94
C GLN A 12 1.02 -35.74 -15.51
N ASP A 13 1.92 -36.34 -14.73
CA ASP A 13 2.23 -35.90 -13.36
C ASP A 13 2.84 -34.48 -13.31
N GLU A 14 3.72 -34.15 -14.27
CA GLU A 14 4.30 -32.80 -14.39
C GLU A 14 3.24 -31.74 -14.75
N ASN A 15 2.27 -32.09 -15.62
CA ASN A 15 1.15 -31.21 -15.96
C ASN A 15 0.17 -31.02 -14.80
N ASP A 16 -0.14 -32.08 -14.05
CA ASP A 16 -1.04 -32.01 -12.90
C ASP A 16 -0.41 -31.19 -11.76
N ALA A 17 0.91 -31.31 -11.55
CA ALA A 17 1.65 -30.48 -10.60
C ALA A 17 1.69 -29.00 -11.02
N ALA A 18 1.84 -28.71 -12.31
CA ALA A 18 1.79 -27.34 -12.83
C ALA A 18 0.40 -26.72 -12.68
N ALA A 19 -0.67 -27.48 -12.96
CA ALA A 19 -2.05 -27.04 -12.76
C ALA A 19 -2.36 -26.74 -11.29
N ALA A 20 -1.88 -27.60 -10.37
CA ALA A 20 -2.04 -27.38 -8.94
C ALA A 20 -1.29 -26.13 -8.44
N ARG A 21 -0.11 -25.83 -9.00
CA ARG A 21 0.63 -24.58 -8.69
C ARG A 21 -0.10 -23.35 -9.19
N ALA A 22 -0.53 -23.36 -10.45
CA ALA A 22 -1.30 -22.27 -11.05
C ALA A 22 -2.60 -21.98 -10.27
N SER A 23 -3.30 -23.03 -9.81
CA SER A 23 -4.49 -22.87 -8.97
C SER A 23 -4.18 -22.21 -7.63
N ARG A 24 -3.06 -22.56 -6.98
CA ARG A 24 -2.64 -21.95 -5.70
C ARG A 24 -2.23 -20.49 -5.88
N GLU A 25 -1.52 -20.19 -6.96
CA GLU A 25 -1.11 -18.82 -7.29
C GLU A 25 -2.33 -17.93 -7.56
N ALA A 26 -3.33 -18.44 -8.26
CA ALA A 26 -4.60 -17.75 -8.47
C ALA A 26 -5.34 -17.50 -7.16
N GLU A 27 -5.42 -18.50 -6.27
CA GLU A 27 -6.04 -18.35 -4.95
C GLU A 27 -5.32 -17.30 -4.10
N GLN A 28 -3.98 -17.32 -4.06
CA GLN A 28 -3.17 -16.34 -3.35
C GLN A 28 -3.39 -14.92 -3.89
N LEU A 29 -3.47 -14.76 -5.21
CA LEU A 29 -3.73 -13.47 -5.83
C LEU A 29 -5.10 -12.91 -5.42
N GLU A 30 -6.13 -13.76 -5.36
CA GLU A 30 -7.47 -13.33 -4.93
C GLU A 30 -7.50 -12.96 -3.44
N ILE A 31 -6.82 -13.71 -2.58
CA ILE A 31 -6.65 -13.37 -1.15
C ILE A 31 -5.93 -12.01 -1.00
N HIS A 32 -4.89 -11.76 -1.80
CA HIS A 32 -4.19 -10.48 -1.79
C HIS A 32 -5.09 -9.31 -2.20
N LYS A 33 -5.82 -9.44 -3.32
CA LYS A 33 -6.76 -8.41 -3.78
C LYS A 33 -7.84 -8.13 -2.73
N LEU A 34 -8.41 -9.17 -2.13
CA LEU A 34 -9.42 -9.03 -1.09
C LEU A 34 -8.85 -8.31 0.14
N SER A 35 -7.62 -8.66 0.53
CA SER A 35 -6.93 -8.04 1.67
C SER A 35 -6.67 -6.55 1.42
N LEU A 36 -6.18 -6.19 0.23
CA LEU A 36 -5.99 -4.78 -0.16
C LEU A 36 -7.31 -4.03 -0.24
N GLY A 37 -8.38 -4.65 -0.76
CA GLY A 37 -9.72 -4.08 -0.77
C GLY A 37 -10.24 -3.78 0.64
N MET A 38 -10.08 -4.72 1.57
CA MET A 38 -10.46 -4.54 2.98
C MET A 38 -9.68 -3.40 3.64
N LEU A 39 -8.35 -3.37 3.46
CA LEU A 39 -7.50 -2.30 4.00
C LEU A 39 -7.89 -0.93 3.42
N GLN A 40 -8.20 -0.89 2.12
CA GLN A 40 -8.66 0.33 1.46
C GLN A 40 -10.00 0.80 2.02
N HIS A 41 -10.95 -0.11 2.26
CA HIS A 41 -12.22 0.22 2.90
C HIS A 41 -12.04 0.82 4.30
N VAL A 42 -11.12 0.28 5.11
CA VAL A 42 -10.83 0.82 6.45
C VAL A 42 -10.41 2.29 6.37
N VAL A 43 -9.56 2.64 5.41
CA VAL A 43 -9.08 4.02 5.24
C VAL A 43 -10.16 4.93 4.64
N ILE A 44 -10.89 4.49 3.61
CA ILE A 44 -11.97 5.27 2.98
C ILE A 44 -13.07 5.61 3.99
N HIS A 45 -13.46 4.64 4.82
CA HIS A 45 -14.50 4.82 5.83
C HIS A 45 -14.00 5.47 7.13
N ARG A 46 -12.75 5.99 7.15
CA ARG A 46 -12.16 6.70 8.29
C ARG A 46 -12.11 5.87 9.57
N VAL A 47 -11.93 4.56 9.45
CA VAL A 47 -11.80 3.61 10.56
C VAL A 47 -10.33 3.27 10.83
N ALA A 48 -9.39 4.06 10.31
CA ALA A 48 -7.95 3.84 10.46
C ALA A 48 -7.46 3.88 11.94
N SER A 49 -8.29 4.35 12.88
CA SER A 49 -8.05 4.22 14.32
C SER A 49 -7.87 2.76 14.76
N VAL A 50 -8.45 1.80 14.04
CA VAL A 50 -8.32 0.37 14.33
C VAL A 50 -6.87 -0.10 14.31
N PHE A 51 -6.03 0.50 13.46
CA PHE A 51 -4.60 0.18 13.36
C PHE A 51 -3.81 0.65 14.58
N LEU A 52 -4.29 1.70 15.26
CA LEU A 52 -3.66 2.25 16.47
C LEU A 52 -4.07 1.51 17.74
N SER A 53 -4.98 0.54 17.65
CA SER A 53 -5.36 -0.26 18.81
C SER A 53 -4.15 -1.09 19.30
N PRO A 54 -3.95 -1.25 20.62
CA PRO A 54 -2.79 -1.97 21.16
C PRO A 54 -2.59 -3.38 20.61
N ARG A 55 -3.68 -4.03 20.15
CA ARG A 55 -3.64 -5.37 19.54
C ARG A 55 -3.11 -5.36 18.09
N ASN A 56 -3.28 -4.25 17.37
CA ASN A 56 -2.97 -4.17 15.95
C ASN A 56 -1.68 -3.40 15.64
N VAL A 57 -1.19 -2.58 16.58
CA VAL A 57 0.09 -1.86 16.42
C VAL A 57 1.26 -2.77 16.03
N PRO A 58 1.43 -3.98 16.62
CA PRO A 58 2.52 -4.89 16.21
C PRO A 58 2.42 -5.35 14.75
N SER A 59 1.21 -5.43 14.20
CA SER A 59 0.96 -5.86 12.82
C SER A 59 1.02 -4.71 11.82
N LEU A 60 1.00 -3.46 12.28
CA LEU A 60 0.92 -2.29 11.41
C LEU A 60 2.10 -2.22 10.45
N GLU A 61 3.32 -2.48 10.92
CA GLU A 61 4.51 -2.47 10.06
C GLU A 61 4.38 -3.47 8.90
N GLN A 62 3.89 -4.68 9.19
CA GLN A 62 3.67 -5.71 8.17
C GLN A 62 2.59 -5.30 7.18
N ILE A 63 1.52 -4.66 7.65
CA ILE A 63 0.46 -4.12 6.79
C ILE A 63 1.03 -3.02 5.87
N LEU A 64 1.83 -2.09 6.41
CA LEU A 64 2.43 -1.00 5.63
C LEU A 64 3.39 -1.55 4.56
N LYS A 65 4.23 -2.54 4.91
CA LYS A 65 5.11 -3.22 3.95
C LYS A 65 4.30 -3.94 2.88
N PHE A 66 3.31 -4.74 3.26
CA PHE A 66 2.44 -5.45 2.33
C PHE A 66 1.77 -4.52 1.31
N VAL A 67 1.20 -3.40 1.78
CA VAL A 67 0.56 -2.41 0.87
C VAL A 67 1.60 -1.68 0.03
N SER A 68 2.78 -1.37 0.57
CA SER A 68 3.87 -0.72 -0.18
C SER A 68 4.40 -1.61 -1.30
N ASP A 69 4.61 -2.90 -1.02
CA ASP A 69 5.08 -3.89 -1.99
C ASP A 69 4.06 -4.05 -3.12
N ALA A 70 2.76 -4.11 -2.78
CA ALA A 70 1.70 -4.12 -3.77
C ALA A 70 1.61 -2.81 -4.58
N ALA A 71 1.86 -1.66 -3.94
CA ALA A 71 1.82 -0.35 -4.60
C ALA A 71 2.87 -0.19 -5.70
N CYS A 72 4.03 -0.83 -5.53
CA CYS A 72 5.18 -0.65 -6.43
C CYS A 72 5.40 -1.86 -7.35
N GLY A 73 5.02 -3.07 -6.91
CA GLY A 73 5.31 -4.33 -7.61
C GLY A 73 4.13 -5.01 -8.30
N ALA A 74 2.88 -4.63 -8.00
CA ALA A 74 1.72 -5.31 -8.60
C ALA A 74 1.69 -5.10 -10.12
N PRO A 75 1.38 -6.11 -10.96
CA PRO A 75 1.21 -5.91 -12.40
C PRO A 75 -0.04 -5.08 -12.73
N ASP A 76 -1.03 -5.08 -11.83
CA ASP A 76 -2.29 -4.37 -12.00
C ASP A 76 -2.20 -2.93 -11.45
N PHE A 77 -2.32 -1.94 -12.34
CA PHE A 77 -2.32 -0.53 -11.98
C PHE A 77 -3.51 -0.09 -11.14
N VAL A 78 -4.65 -0.78 -11.21
CA VAL A 78 -5.79 -0.53 -10.32
C VAL A 78 -5.38 -0.83 -8.88
N VAL A 79 -4.66 -1.93 -8.67
CA VAL A 79 -4.11 -2.30 -7.36
C VAL A 79 -3.08 -1.28 -6.89
N ARG A 80 -2.12 -0.90 -7.75
CA ARG A 80 -1.12 0.12 -7.40
C ARG A 80 -1.77 1.43 -6.96
N ARG A 81 -2.77 1.87 -7.72
CA ARG A 81 -3.52 3.09 -7.42
C ARG A 81 -4.30 2.98 -6.11
N ALA A 82 -4.96 1.86 -5.85
CA ALA A 82 -5.67 1.63 -4.58
C ALA A 82 -4.71 1.70 -3.39
N CYS A 83 -3.52 1.11 -3.51
CA CYS A 83 -2.49 1.18 -2.47
C CYS A 83 -1.98 2.61 -2.26
N ALA A 84 -1.78 3.39 -3.33
CA ALA A 84 -1.43 4.81 -3.21
C ALA A 84 -2.55 5.60 -2.48
N GLN A 85 -3.82 5.32 -2.80
CA GLN A 85 -4.97 5.94 -2.12
C GLN A 85 -5.04 5.55 -0.62
N PHE A 86 -4.66 4.32 -0.27
CA PHE A 86 -4.53 3.89 1.12
C PHE A 86 -3.53 4.78 1.87
N PHE A 87 -2.30 4.94 1.33
CA PHE A 87 -1.29 5.80 1.95
C PHE A 87 -1.74 7.25 2.00
N ARG A 88 -2.33 7.78 0.92
CA ARG A 88 -2.89 9.14 0.89
C ARG A 88 -3.91 9.35 2.01
N GLY A 89 -4.82 8.40 2.21
CA GLY A 89 -5.84 8.49 3.25
C GLY A 89 -5.24 8.43 4.65
N LEU A 90 -4.27 7.54 4.89
CA LEU A 90 -3.54 7.49 6.16
C LEU A 90 -2.76 8.77 6.42
N ILE A 91 -2.06 9.33 5.43
CA ILE A 91 -1.31 10.60 5.59
C ILE A 91 -2.25 11.74 5.94
N LYS A 92 -3.43 11.82 5.31
CA LYS A 92 -4.43 12.83 5.68
C LYS A 92 -4.94 12.66 7.10
N TRP A 93 -5.08 11.41 7.56
CA TRP A 93 -5.67 11.11 8.86
C TRP A 93 -4.66 11.19 10.01
N TRP A 94 -3.39 10.83 9.76
CA TRP A 94 -2.31 10.77 10.75
C TRP A 94 -1.32 11.92 10.64
N GLY A 95 -1.09 12.43 9.44
CA GLY A 95 -0.16 13.53 9.22
C GLY A 95 -0.75 14.91 9.53
N GLY A 96 -2.07 15.04 9.54
CA GLY A 96 -2.79 16.30 9.77
C GLY A 96 -3.58 16.32 11.07
N GLY A 97 -2.91 16.33 12.22
CA GLY A 97 -3.57 16.88 13.40
C GLY A 97 -3.96 18.33 13.12
N MET A 98 -5.25 18.67 13.26
CA MET A 98 -5.82 20.03 13.19
C MET A 98 -6.31 20.55 11.82
N THR A 99 -7.51 21.14 11.85
CA THR A 99 -8.21 21.99 10.86
C THR A 99 -9.04 21.34 9.75
N THR A 100 -10.15 20.71 10.13
CA THR A 100 -11.43 21.01 9.46
C THR A 100 -12.30 21.79 10.44
N GLY A 101 -12.77 22.96 10.02
CA GLY A 101 -13.43 23.95 10.85
C GLY A 101 -14.57 23.41 11.73
N THR A 102 -14.75 24.07 12.87
CA THR A 102 -15.93 23.99 13.73
C THR A 102 -16.33 22.58 14.15
N THR A 103 -15.48 21.93 14.93
CA THR A 103 -15.80 21.25 16.20
C THR A 103 -14.52 20.53 16.58
N THR A 104 -13.81 21.05 17.58
CA THR A 104 -12.77 20.30 18.28
C THR A 104 -13.46 19.10 18.93
N VAL A 105 -13.58 17.99 18.21
CA VAL A 105 -13.52 16.69 18.87
C VAL A 105 -12.11 16.64 19.43
N ALA A 106 -12.01 17.07 20.68
CA ALA A 106 -10.85 16.90 21.51
C ALA A 106 -10.28 15.52 21.19
N ALA A 107 -8.98 15.49 20.86
CA ALA A 107 -8.21 14.28 20.94
C ALA A 107 -8.62 13.60 22.24
N ALA A 108 -9.39 12.52 22.14
CA ALA A 108 -9.87 11.81 23.29
C ALA A 108 -8.64 11.41 24.08
N ALA A 109 -8.49 11.99 25.27
CA ALA A 109 -7.34 11.81 26.13
C ALA A 109 -7.18 10.31 26.44
N GLY A 110 -6.18 9.69 25.79
CA GLY A 110 -5.76 8.29 25.89
C GLY A 110 -4.61 8.02 24.90
N PRO A 111 -3.76 7.01 25.16
CA PRO A 111 -2.28 7.14 25.23
C PRO A 111 -1.68 7.99 24.09
N GLY A 112 -1.47 9.28 24.37
CA GLY A 112 -0.98 10.25 23.37
C GLY A 112 0.40 9.90 22.84
N GLU A 113 1.28 9.34 23.67
CA GLU A 113 2.66 9.02 23.30
C GLU A 113 2.76 7.86 22.29
N LEU A 114 2.01 6.77 22.49
CA LEU A 114 1.97 5.65 21.56
C LEU A 114 1.43 6.09 20.19
N THR A 115 0.41 6.96 20.20
CA THR A 115 -0.19 7.49 18.99
C THR A 115 0.81 8.36 18.21
N THR A 116 1.52 9.26 18.89
CA THR A 116 2.55 10.11 18.26
C THR A 116 3.75 9.29 17.76
N ALA A 117 4.20 8.29 18.52
CA ALA A 117 5.31 7.43 18.10
C ALA A 117 4.94 6.61 16.85
N VAL A 118 3.74 6.05 16.79
CA VAL A 118 3.24 5.30 15.63
C VAL A 118 3.04 6.21 14.42
N GLN A 119 2.50 7.41 14.61
CA GLN A 119 2.36 8.41 13.53
C GLN A 119 3.72 8.84 12.97
N SER A 120 4.69 9.11 13.84
CA SER A 120 6.07 9.44 13.44
C SER A 120 6.73 8.28 12.69
N GLY A 121 6.60 7.06 13.20
CA GLY A 121 7.09 5.84 12.53
C GLY A 121 6.45 5.62 11.16
N PHE A 122 5.15 5.88 11.03
CA PHE A 122 4.45 5.84 9.74
C PHE A 122 4.98 6.89 8.76
N LEU A 123 5.11 8.15 9.17
CA LEU A 123 5.63 9.20 8.29
C LEU A 123 7.06 8.86 7.85
N ARG A 124 7.90 8.36 8.77
CA ARG A 124 9.23 7.87 8.44
C ARG A 124 9.18 6.75 7.41
N PHE A 125 8.31 5.76 7.57
CA PHE A 125 8.10 4.72 6.57
C PHE A 125 7.72 5.29 5.20
N VAL A 126 6.84 6.31 5.18
CA VAL A 126 6.44 6.96 3.93
C VAL A 126 7.64 7.62 3.23
N TYR A 127 8.50 8.34 3.96
CA TYR A 127 9.69 8.99 3.41
C TYR A 127 10.81 8.02 3.05
N ASP A 128 11.08 7.04 3.91
CA ASP A 128 12.24 6.16 3.79
C ASP A 128 11.98 4.95 2.86
N VAL A 129 10.72 4.54 2.70
CA VAL A 129 10.35 3.30 1.99
C VAL A 129 9.39 3.57 0.84
N PHE A 130 8.19 4.09 1.13
CA PHE A 130 7.13 4.17 0.12
C PHE A 130 7.47 5.14 -1.01
N LEU A 131 7.86 6.39 -0.70
CA LEU A 131 8.16 7.39 -1.73
C LEU A 131 9.33 6.99 -2.64
N PRO A 132 10.48 6.51 -2.12
CA PRO A 132 11.56 6.01 -2.96
C PRO A 132 11.12 4.85 -3.85
N ALA A 133 10.36 3.89 -3.31
CA ALA A 133 9.88 2.74 -4.08
C ALA A 133 8.89 3.16 -5.18
N SER A 134 7.96 4.06 -4.88
CA SER A 134 7.05 4.63 -5.87
C SER A 134 7.79 5.39 -6.96
N ALA A 135 8.78 6.22 -6.60
CA ALA A 135 9.60 6.93 -7.57
C ALA A 135 10.38 5.96 -8.47
N ALA A 136 11.01 4.93 -7.88
CA ALA A 136 11.70 3.90 -8.64
C ALA A 136 10.77 3.18 -9.63
N SER A 137 9.54 2.88 -9.22
CA SER A 137 8.55 2.24 -10.11
C SER A 137 8.13 3.10 -11.31
N MET A 138 8.27 4.42 -11.22
CA MET A 138 7.99 5.36 -12.31
C MET A 138 9.18 5.55 -13.26
N LEU A 139 10.37 5.24 -12.78
CA LEU A 139 11.60 5.27 -13.57
C LEU A 139 11.85 3.92 -14.26
N ASP A 140 11.02 2.91 -14.00
CA ASP A 140 11.11 1.61 -14.63
C ASP A 140 10.81 1.73 -16.14
N PRO A 141 11.57 1.05 -17.03
CA PRO A 141 11.32 1.09 -18.47
C PRO A 141 9.93 0.62 -18.91
N SER A 142 9.22 -0.14 -18.07
CA SER A 142 7.83 -0.54 -18.32
C SER A 142 6.80 0.56 -18.05
N PHE A 143 7.20 1.69 -17.48
CA PHE A 143 6.32 2.81 -17.20
C PHE A 143 6.01 3.60 -18.47
N GLU A 144 4.75 3.56 -18.91
CA GLU A 144 4.30 4.29 -20.11
C GLU A 144 3.59 5.58 -19.73
N GLU A 145 4.22 6.74 -19.92
CA GLU A 145 3.65 8.05 -19.55
C GLU A 145 2.37 8.42 -20.31
N CYS A 146 2.20 7.89 -21.52
CA CYS A 146 1.01 8.10 -22.35
C CYS A 146 -0.15 7.15 -21.97
N ASP A 147 0.10 6.14 -21.13
CA ASP A 147 -0.96 5.27 -20.63
C ASP A 147 -1.73 5.95 -19.49
N ALA A 148 -3.06 5.92 -19.60
CA ALA A 148 -3.93 6.62 -18.67
C ALA A 148 -3.85 6.06 -17.23
N MET A 149 -3.51 4.78 -17.06
CA MET A 149 -3.44 4.15 -15.74
C MET A 149 -2.13 4.51 -15.03
N HIS A 150 -1.02 4.51 -15.75
CA HIS A 150 0.27 5.01 -15.28
C HIS A 150 0.19 6.49 -14.88
N ALA A 151 -0.39 7.34 -15.75
CA ALA A 151 -0.58 8.76 -15.46
C ALA A 151 -1.45 9.00 -14.21
N ARG A 152 -2.50 8.18 -14.00
CA ARG A 152 -3.33 8.25 -12.79
C ARG A 152 -2.57 7.84 -11.53
N TYR A 153 -1.74 6.81 -11.60
CA TYR A 153 -0.89 6.41 -10.47
C TYR A 153 0.10 7.52 -10.10
N LEU A 154 0.79 8.09 -11.10
CA LEU A 154 1.68 9.23 -10.94
C LEU A 154 0.96 10.42 -10.28
N ALA A 155 -0.25 10.74 -10.72
CA ALA A 155 -1.05 11.82 -10.12
C ALA A 155 -1.41 11.56 -8.64
N GLU A 156 -1.69 10.32 -8.25
CA GLU A 156 -1.94 9.99 -6.83
C GLU A 156 -0.68 10.15 -6.00
N VAL A 157 0.48 9.70 -6.48
CA VAL A 157 1.75 9.88 -5.77
C VAL A 157 2.14 11.37 -5.69
N GLY A 158 1.96 12.13 -6.77
CA GLY A 158 2.14 13.58 -6.76
C GLY A 158 1.22 14.27 -5.73
N THR A 159 -0.01 13.79 -5.60
CA THR A 159 -0.94 14.27 -4.56
C THR A 159 -0.45 13.94 -3.16
N ILE A 160 0.12 12.74 -2.95
CA ILE A 160 0.73 12.35 -1.66
C ILE A 160 1.87 13.31 -1.29
N ILE A 161 2.78 13.56 -2.23
CA ILE A 161 3.91 14.48 -2.04
C ILE A 161 3.40 15.89 -1.72
N ALA A 162 2.39 16.38 -2.44
CA ALA A 162 1.79 17.69 -2.18
C ALA A 162 1.17 17.78 -0.78
N ILE A 163 0.48 16.73 -0.32
CA ILE A 163 -0.06 16.67 1.04
C ILE A 163 1.08 16.70 2.06
N LEU A 164 2.10 15.87 1.88
CA LEU A 164 3.26 15.82 2.79
C LEU A 164 3.97 17.18 2.88
N LYS A 165 4.12 17.88 1.75
CA LYS A 165 4.63 19.26 1.72
C LYS A 165 3.74 20.20 2.54
N SER A 166 2.42 20.12 2.38
CA SER A 166 1.49 20.97 3.16
C SER A 166 1.52 20.70 4.66
N LEU A 167 1.79 19.45 5.06
CA LEU A 167 1.87 19.05 6.47
C LEU A 167 3.17 19.48 7.15
N ARG A 168 4.28 19.56 6.40
CA ARG A 168 5.58 20.05 6.93
C ARG A 168 5.66 21.58 7.03
N GLY A 169 4.82 22.31 6.30
CA GLY A 169 4.92 23.78 6.21
C GLY A 169 6.01 24.26 5.25
N ALA A 170 6.12 25.58 5.08
CA ALA A 170 7.07 26.22 4.15
C ALA A 170 8.47 26.43 4.76
N GLU A 171 8.65 26.20 6.06
CA GLU A 171 9.85 26.64 6.79
C GLU A 171 11.17 25.98 6.35
N GLU A 172 11.16 24.79 5.76
CA GLU A 172 12.38 24.15 5.21
C GLU A 172 12.83 24.77 3.87
N PHE A 173 11.93 25.45 3.13
CA PHE A 173 12.23 26.02 1.81
C PHE A 173 12.45 27.54 1.83
N GLU A 174 12.30 28.18 3.00
CA GLU A 174 12.61 29.61 3.19
C GLU A 174 14.07 29.86 3.62
N ARG A 175 14.87 28.80 3.76
CA ARG A 175 16.33 28.90 3.92
C ARG A 175 17.03 28.75 2.57
N GLU A 176 16.92 29.78 1.73
CA GLU A 176 17.86 30.04 0.63
C GLU A 176 18.48 31.43 0.81
#